data_AF-A0A8T6V3X9-F1
#
_entry.id   AF-A0A8T6V3X9-F1
#
_cell.length_a   1.000
_cell.length_b   1.000
_cell.length_c   1.000
_cell.angle_alpha   90.00
_cell.angle_beta   90.00
_cell.angle_gamma   90.00
#
_symmetry.space_group_name_H-M   'P 1'
#
loop_
_entity.id
_entity.type
_entity.pdbx_description
1 polymer ?
#
loop_
_entity_poly.entity_id
_entity_poly.type
_entity_poly.pdbx_seq_one_letter_code
_entity_poly.pdbx_strand_id
1 'polypeptide(L)'
;MAATPSENFQNGDGALNDLSLNYLRFDSTRCYNSYKIQVFSGGMTRIRYSDLPNFSEFIGESKIENLKLFFNQQEIPIKCTPFKNNNGHIDFFVDPVLFEQHEYPLTYWLQIDKTHGLRIQEDDETLHLGNKVIPVRYVKQIEHYEENRLYETTMPNRYYPHWVWKLVRKNDIFRFDFDRTLNPDKQAILSVFLYGAKNTRHLVNFYINDRPLGKCEWYGQMDFLFEKSFRTKFLKPGQNELRIETAPSTRPEAVYLDWFEVEADMALELSNKQLVVSPGIEGRFKLEIYTKAQAILVYHVESPEKIRSYKLRRNGRSPFELPTFLTNASKIVITTKQLFHNEVAISIGTSKSFYWPDD
;
A
#
# COMPACT_ATOMS: atom_id res chain seq x y z
N MET A 1 15.59 -27.38 -51.08
CA MET A 1 16.11 -26.22 -50.34
C MET A 1 14.96 -25.60 -49.58
N ALA A 2 14.85 -25.93 -48.30
CA ALA A 2 14.07 -25.21 -47.29
C ALA A 2 14.71 -25.60 -45.95
N ALA A 3 15.32 -24.64 -45.27
CA ALA A 3 15.97 -24.86 -43.99
C ALA A 3 15.01 -24.45 -42.88
N THR A 4 14.62 -25.39 -42.03
CA THR A 4 14.01 -25.13 -40.72
C THR A 4 15.12 -24.86 -39.70
N PRO A 5 15.01 -23.83 -38.84
CA PRO A 5 15.88 -23.73 -37.68
C PRO A 5 15.31 -24.58 -36.53
N SER A 6 16.12 -25.52 -36.07
CA SER A 6 15.92 -26.27 -34.83
C SER A 6 16.41 -25.44 -33.64
N GLU A 7 15.50 -25.06 -32.73
CA GLU A 7 15.88 -24.56 -31.41
C GLU A 7 16.09 -25.73 -30.45
N ASN A 8 17.35 -25.94 -30.06
CA ASN A 8 17.72 -26.81 -28.94
C ASN A 8 17.82 -25.95 -27.67
N PHE A 9 16.83 -26.04 -26.78
CA PHE A 9 16.98 -25.63 -25.39
C PHE A 9 17.54 -26.82 -24.59
N GLN A 10 18.81 -26.74 -24.21
CA GLN A 10 19.36 -27.60 -23.16
C GLN A 10 18.96 -27.04 -21.79
N ASN A 11 18.24 -27.86 -21.03
CA ASN A 11 18.03 -27.66 -19.60
C ASN A 11 19.38 -27.83 -18.88
N GLY A 12 19.85 -26.76 -18.23
CA GLY A 12 20.97 -26.79 -17.29
C GLY A 12 20.43 -26.59 -15.88
N ASP A 13 20.70 -27.57 -15.02
CA ASP A 13 20.36 -27.64 -13.60
C ASP A 13 20.89 -26.44 -12.78
N GLY A 14 20.05 -26.00 -11.83
CA GLY A 14 20.48 -25.70 -10.46
C GLY A 14 21.18 -24.36 -10.19
N ALA A 15 20.47 -23.24 -10.32
CA ALA A 15 20.85 -21.99 -9.66
C ALA A 15 19.72 -21.50 -8.74
N LEU A 16 20.05 -21.38 -7.45
CA LEU A 16 19.20 -20.83 -6.39
C LEU A 16 18.84 -19.37 -6.72
N ASN A 17 17.53 -19.09 -6.76
CA ASN A 17 16.95 -17.81 -7.16
C ASN A 17 17.31 -16.65 -6.21
N ASP A 18 18.07 -15.67 -6.71
CA ASP A 18 18.30 -14.37 -6.07
C ASP A 18 17.08 -13.45 -6.27
N LEU A 19 16.08 -13.59 -5.40
CA LEU A 19 14.79 -12.88 -5.46
C LEU A 19 14.85 -11.42 -4.95
N SER A 20 15.90 -10.66 -5.27
CA SER A 20 15.97 -9.23 -4.89
C SER A 20 16.44 -8.26 -5.99
N LEU A 21 16.44 -8.72 -7.23
CA LEU A 21 16.52 -7.85 -8.41
C LEU A 21 15.15 -7.88 -9.09
N ASN A 22 14.36 -6.83 -8.86
CA ASN A 22 13.23 -6.51 -9.73
C ASN A 22 13.75 -6.57 -11.17
N TYR A 23 13.13 -7.39 -12.04
CA TYR A 23 13.65 -7.75 -13.36
C TYR A 23 13.85 -6.51 -14.26
N LEU A 24 14.98 -5.80 -14.17
CA LEU A 24 15.22 -4.65 -15.05
C LEU A 24 15.59 -5.15 -16.45
N ARG A 25 14.86 -4.70 -17.46
CA ARG A 25 15.26 -4.85 -18.87
C ARG A 25 15.73 -3.50 -19.40
N PHE A 26 16.93 -3.51 -19.97
CA PHE A 26 17.53 -2.36 -20.65
C PHE A 26 17.45 -2.58 -22.16
N ASP A 27 16.92 -1.60 -22.88
CA ASP A 27 16.98 -1.55 -24.33
C ASP A 27 17.95 -0.44 -24.74
N SER A 28 19.13 -0.82 -25.22
CA SER A 28 20.19 0.11 -25.58
C SER A 28 20.16 0.43 -27.08
N THR A 29 19.05 0.96 -27.59
CA THR A 29 19.07 1.65 -28.88
C THR A 29 19.79 2.99 -28.68
N ARG A 30 20.98 3.17 -29.31
CA ARG A 30 21.86 4.36 -29.20
C ARG A 30 21.23 5.64 -29.79
N CYS A 31 20.15 6.10 -29.20
CA CYS A 31 19.58 7.42 -29.47
C CYS A 31 19.61 8.19 -28.15
N TYR A 32 20.53 9.15 -28.04
CA TYR A 32 20.54 10.24 -27.05
C TYR A 32 20.59 9.82 -25.58
N ASN A 33 21.79 9.86 -24.98
CA ASN A 33 22.06 10.02 -23.54
C ASN A 33 21.04 9.43 -22.52
N SER A 34 20.44 8.29 -22.80
CA SER A 34 19.30 7.79 -22.04
C SER A 34 19.24 6.27 -22.00
N TYR A 35 18.67 5.75 -20.93
CA TYR A 35 18.40 4.35 -20.70
C TYR A 35 16.91 4.16 -20.45
N LYS A 36 16.29 3.25 -21.20
CA LYS A 36 14.95 2.75 -20.90
C LYS A 36 15.05 1.70 -19.80
N ILE A 37 14.28 1.88 -18.74
CA ILE A 37 14.25 1.02 -17.56
C ILE A 37 12.84 0.49 -17.39
N GLN A 38 12.67 -0.83 -17.39
CA GLN A 38 11.38 -1.48 -17.12
C GLN A 38 11.35 -1.98 -15.67
N VAL A 39 10.31 -1.60 -14.91
CA VAL A 39 10.14 -2.00 -13.52
C VAL A 39 8.91 -2.89 -13.37
N PHE A 40 9.09 -3.99 -12.61
CA PHE A 40 8.13 -5.09 -12.48
C PHE A 40 7.55 -5.22 -11.05
N SER A 41 7.70 -4.19 -10.23
CA SER A 41 7.11 -4.15 -8.89
C SER A 41 7.05 -2.72 -8.35
N GLY A 42 6.06 -2.42 -7.50
CA GLY A 42 6.03 -1.19 -6.71
C GLY A 42 7.04 -1.17 -5.55
N GLY A 43 7.33 0.02 -5.03
CA GLY A 43 8.20 0.25 -3.88
C GLY A 43 9.54 0.90 -4.22
N MET A 44 10.48 0.85 -3.27
CA MET A 44 11.84 1.33 -3.52
C MET A 44 12.57 0.38 -4.48
N THR A 45 12.98 0.93 -5.63
CA THR A 45 13.73 0.23 -6.68
C THR A 45 15.16 0.72 -6.72
N ARG A 46 16.09 -0.21 -6.96
CA ARG A 46 17.52 0.04 -7.06
C ARG A 46 18.04 -0.37 -8.42
N ILE A 47 18.85 0.49 -9.03
CA ILE A 47 19.61 0.21 -10.25
C ILE A 47 21.08 0.31 -9.91
N ARG A 48 21.86 -0.77 -10.06
CA ARG A 48 23.31 -0.65 -9.90
C ARG A 48 23.91 -0.09 -11.17
N TYR A 49 24.94 0.73 -11.05
CA TYR A 49 25.65 1.25 -12.22
C TYR A 49 26.29 0.13 -13.06
N SER A 50 26.61 -1.01 -12.44
CA SER A 50 27.07 -2.22 -13.14
C SER A 50 26.02 -2.84 -14.06
N ASP A 51 24.73 -2.57 -13.80
CA ASP A 51 23.62 -3.14 -14.57
C ASP A 51 23.33 -2.29 -15.83
N LEU A 52 23.88 -1.08 -15.88
CA LEU A 52 23.71 -0.13 -16.97
C LEU A 52 24.83 -0.33 -18.01
N PRO A 53 24.51 -0.75 -19.25
CA PRO A 53 25.53 -1.03 -20.25
C PRO A 53 26.32 0.24 -20.59
N ASN A 54 27.65 0.11 -20.60
CA ASN A 54 28.61 1.19 -20.87
C ASN A 54 28.50 2.40 -19.93
N PHE A 55 27.92 2.24 -18.74
CA PHE A 55 27.70 3.36 -17.82
C PHE A 55 29.01 4.06 -17.41
N SER A 56 30.09 3.30 -17.19
CA SER A 56 31.41 3.85 -16.86
C SER A 56 32.04 4.66 -17.98
N GLU A 57 31.76 4.31 -19.25
CA GLU A 57 32.22 5.08 -20.41
C GLU A 57 31.38 6.35 -20.61
N PHE A 58 30.13 6.30 -20.14
CA PHE A 58 29.11 7.31 -20.37
C PHE A 58 29.06 8.39 -19.28
N ILE A 59 29.30 8.00 -18.03
CA ILE A 59 29.32 8.88 -16.85
C ILE A 59 30.75 8.87 -16.30
N GLY A 60 31.54 9.87 -16.68
CA GLY A 60 32.66 10.25 -15.80
C GLY A 60 32.09 10.56 -14.41
N GLU A 61 32.76 10.12 -13.34
CA GLU A 61 32.24 10.20 -11.96
C GLU A 61 31.67 11.59 -11.57
N SER A 62 32.10 12.65 -12.26
CA SER A 62 31.67 14.05 -12.15
C SER A 62 30.34 14.42 -12.81
N LYS A 63 29.47 13.46 -13.17
CA LYS A 63 28.16 13.76 -13.80
C LYS A 63 26.98 13.07 -13.13
N ILE A 64 27.16 12.51 -11.94
CA ILE A 64 26.09 11.79 -11.23
C ILE A 64 24.97 12.75 -10.79
N GLU A 65 25.31 14.00 -10.49
CA GLU A 65 24.39 15.10 -10.21
C GLU A 65 23.48 15.46 -11.39
N ASN A 66 23.85 15.08 -12.62
CA ASN A 66 23.09 15.36 -13.83
C ASN A 66 22.19 14.21 -14.28
N LEU A 67 22.19 13.10 -13.54
CA LEU A 67 21.24 12.02 -13.75
C LEU A 67 19.82 12.50 -13.45
N LYS A 68 18.90 12.24 -14.37
CA LYS A 68 17.46 12.50 -14.23
C LYS A 68 16.67 11.25 -14.53
N LEU A 69 15.63 10.97 -13.79
CA LEU A 69 14.75 9.83 -14.05
C LEU A 69 13.35 10.35 -14.36
N PHE A 70 12.79 9.91 -15.48
CA PHE A 70 11.46 10.33 -15.91
C PHE A 70 10.48 9.17 -15.95
N PHE A 71 9.25 9.44 -15.52
CA PHE A 71 8.08 8.58 -15.71
C PHE A 71 6.97 9.43 -16.30
N ASN A 72 6.41 9.03 -17.45
CA ASN A 72 5.37 9.80 -18.16
C ASN A 72 5.71 11.30 -18.32
N GLN A 73 6.96 11.60 -18.71
CA GLN A 73 7.50 12.96 -18.90
C GLN A 73 7.66 13.79 -17.60
N GLN A 74 7.30 13.25 -16.45
CA GLN A 74 7.53 13.87 -15.15
C GLN A 74 8.85 13.36 -14.55
N GLU A 75 9.68 14.29 -14.07
CA GLU A 75 10.91 13.94 -13.36
C GLU A 75 10.60 13.41 -11.95
N ILE A 76 11.24 12.31 -11.57
CA ILE A 76 11.08 11.63 -10.28
C ILE A 76 12.36 11.83 -9.46
N PRO A 77 12.26 12.14 -8.14
CA PRO A 77 13.41 12.26 -7.27
C PRO A 77 14.17 10.94 -7.18
N ILE A 78 15.49 11.01 -7.39
CA ILE A 78 16.39 9.88 -7.24
C ILE A 78 17.45 10.12 -6.17
N LYS A 79 17.91 9.05 -5.54
CA LYS A 79 19.11 9.06 -4.70
C LYS A 79 20.24 8.37 -5.45
N CYS A 80 21.28 9.13 -5.76
CA CYS A 80 22.46 8.60 -6.41
C CYS A 80 23.55 8.31 -5.37
N THR A 81 23.98 7.05 -5.27
CA THR A 81 25.17 6.68 -4.53
C THR A 81 26.36 6.63 -5.49
N PRO A 82 27.42 7.43 -5.27
CA PRO A 82 28.59 7.45 -6.13
C PRO A 82 29.23 6.08 -6.30
N PHE A 83 29.90 5.88 -7.44
CA PHE A 83 30.61 4.63 -7.75
C PHE A 83 31.90 4.49 -6.94
N LYS A 84 31.76 4.18 -5.64
CA LYS A 84 32.88 3.83 -4.76
C LYS A 84 32.95 2.32 -4.60
N ASN A 85 34.11 1.72 -4.85
CA ASN A 85 34.36 0.28 -4.72
C ASN A 85 33.35 -0.58 -5.53
N ASN A 86 33.05 -0.17 -6.76
CA ASN A 86 32.10 -0.85 -7.66
C ASN A 86 30.66 -1.00 -7.13
N ASN A 87 30.23 -0.17 -6.18
CA ASN A 87 28.91 -0.30 -5.54
C ASN A 87 28.01 0.94 -5.70
N GLY A 88 28.23 1.72 -6.76
CA GLY A 88 27.37 2.85 -7.11
C GLY A 88 26.00 2.40 -7.62
N HIS A 89 24.96 3.14 -7.25
CA HIS A 89 23.58 2.79 -7.58
C HIS A 89 22.65 4.01 -7.53
N ILE A 90 21.48 3.85 -8.15
CA ILE A 90 20.36 4.78 -8.12
C ILE A 90 19.24 4.12 -7.34
N ASP A 91 18.73 4.79 -6.30
CA ASP A 91 17.50 4.41 -5.62
C ASP A 91 16.37 5.39 -6.00
N PHE A 92 15.19 4.88 -6.29
CA PHE A 92 13.99 5.68 -6.57
C PHE A 92 12.73 4.93 -6.13
N PHE A 93 11.62 5.63 -5.97
CA PHE A 93 10.35 5.03 -5.56
C PHE A 93 9.42 4.84 -6.75
N VAL A 94 8.80 3.66 -6.81
CA VAL A 94 7.73 3.31 -7.73
C VAL A 94 6.44 3.20 -6.93
N ASP A 95 5.40 3.92 -7.32
CA ASP A 95 4.12 3.83 -6.62
C ASP A 95 3.48 2.45 -6.86
N PRO A 96 3.25 1.63 -5.81
CA PRO A 96 2.57 0.36 -5.94
C PRO A 96 1.14 0.47 -6.48
N VAL A 97 0.42 1.56 -6.19
CA VAL A 97 -0.95 1.75 -6.71
C VAL A 97 -0.90 1.92 -8.22
N LEU A 98 0.02 2.76 -8.72
CA LEU A 98 0.25 2.88 -10.16
C LEU A 98 0.67 1.54 -10.76
N PHE A 99 1.52 0.76 -10.08
CA PHE A 99 1.93 -0.55 -10.56
C PHE A 99 0.76 -1.54 -10.67
N GLU A 100 -0.07 -1.65 -9.63
CA GLU A 100 -1.25 -2.55 -9.60
C GLU A 100 -2.29 -2.20 -10.67
N GLN A 101 -2.35 -0.94 -11.10
CA GLN A 101 -3.24 -0.49 -12.18
C GLN A 101 -2.75 -0.85 -13.59
N HIS A 102 -1.52 -1.37 -13.77
CA HIS A 102 -0.95 -1.67 -15.08
C HIS A 102 -0.67 -3.17 -15.25
N GLU A 103 -1.12 -3.74 -16.37
CA GLU A 103 -0.80 -5.14 -16.77
C GLU A 103 0.63 -5.30 -17.30
N TYR A 104 1.33 -4.18 -17.54
CA TYR A 104 2.65 -4.13 -18.19
C TYR A 104 3.68 -3.48 -17.28
N PRO A 105 4.97 -3.82 -17.42
CA PRO A 105 6.03 -3.17 -16.64
C PRO A 105 6.04 -1.67 -16.88
N LEU A 106 6.18 -0.92 -15.78
CA LEU A 106 6.29 0.53 -15.83
C LEU A 106 7.61 0.91 -16.50
N THR A 107 7.55 1.83 -17.46
CA THR A 107 8.72 2.29 -18.21
C THR A 107 9.20 3.64 -17.69
N TYR A 108 10.45 3.67 -17.24
CA TYR A 108 11.17 4.85 -16.81
C TYR A 108 12.28 5.17 -17.82
N TRP A 109 12.67 6.44 -17.88
CA TRP A 109 13.77 6.91 -18.72
C TRP A 109 14.82 7.59 -17.85
N LEU A 110 15.97 6.96 -17.68
CA LEU A 110 17.13 7.58 -17.04
C LEU A 110 17.90 8.36 -18.09
N GLN A 111 18.10 9.65 -17.87
CA GLN A 111 18.76 10.55 -18.81
C GLN A 111 19.94 11.25 -18.14
N ILE A 112 20.93 11.64 -18.94
CA ILE A 112 21.97 12.59 -18.54
C ILE A 112 21.75 13.91 -19.22
N ASP A 113 21.58 14.94 -18.41
CA ASP A 113 21.37 16.29 -18.89
C ASP A 113 22.55 17.21 -18.51
N LYS A 114 22.44 18.50 -18.84
CA LYS A 114 23.39 19.55 -18.43
C LYS A 114 23.05 20.16 -17.08
N THR A 115 21.88 19.84 -16.53
CA THR A 115 21.36 20.42 -15.29
C THR A 115 21.21 19.33 -14.22
N HIS A 116 21.22 19.76 -12.97
CA HIS A 116 21.02 18.85 -11.85
C HIS A 116 19.64 18.20 -11.94
N GLY A 117 19.58 16.91 -11.66
CA GLY A 117 18.30 16.23 -11.54
C GLY A 117 17.66 16.39 -10.18
N LEU A 118 16.38 16.05 -10.09
CA LEU A 118 15.61 16.02 -8.85
C LEU A 118 16.18 14.94 -7.91
N ARG A 119 16.30 15.28 -6.62
CA ARG A 119 16.93 14.41 -5.62
C ARG A 119 15.99 14.10 -4.47
N ILE A 120 16.10 12.88 -3.95
CA ILE A 120 15.51 12.54 -2.65
C ILE A 120 16.23 13.37 -1.59
N GLN A 121 15.48 14.14 -0.80
CA GLN A 121 16.05 14.98 0.24
C GLN A 121 16.61 14.10 1.37
N GLU A 122 17.88 14.29 1.72
CA GLU A 122 18.45 13.68 2.91
C GLU A 122 18.24 14.64 4.07
N ASP A 123 17.50 14.19 5.09
CA ASP A 123 17.44 14.93 6.36
C ASP A 123 18.60 14.43 7.22
N ASP A 124 19.61 15.30 7.41
CA ASP A 124 20.84 15.02 8.18
C ASP A 124 20.61 14.93 9.69
N GLU A 125 19.38 15.18 10.16
CA GLU A 125 19.00 14.99 11.55
C GLU A 125 19.20 13.52 11.93
N THR A 126 20.37 13.25 12.52
CA THR A 126 20.63 11.98 13.19
C THR A 126 19.74 11.97 14.41
N LEU A 127 18.56 11.37 14.25
CA LEU A 127 17.55 11.41 15.29
C LEU A 127 17.99 10.60 16.49
N HIS A 128 18.32 11.31 17.56
CA HIS A 128 18.62 10.75 18.86
C HIS A 128 17.28 10.45 19.55
N LEU A 129 16.99 9.16 19.68
CA LEU A 129 15.70 8.66 20.16
C LEU A 129 15.60 8.81 21.68
N GLY A 130 14.49 9.38 22.15
CA GLY A 130 14.17 9.53 23.57
C GLY A 130 13.37 8.34 24.11
N ASN A 131 13.66 7.90 25.33
CA ASN A 131 13.23 6.63 25.93
C ASN A 131 11.73 6.50 26.34
N LYS A 132 10.76 7.10 25.64
CA LYS A 132 9.35 6.94 26.03
C LYS A 132 8.40 6.82 24.84
N VAL A 133 7.92 5.61 24.58
CA VAL A 133 7.01 5.29 23.47
C VAL A 133 5.90 4.33 23.94
N ILE A 134 4.68 4.56 23.44
CA ILE A 134 3.47 3.77 23.70
C ILE A 134 3.31 2.76 22.55
N PRO A 135 3.12 1.44 22.79
CA PRO A 135 2.97 0.47 21.71
C PRO A 135 1.56 0.53 21.09
N VAL A 136 1.46 0.95 19.82
CA VAL A 136 0.23 0.83 19.01
C VAL A 136 0.33 -0.46 18.20
N ARG A 137 -0.55 -1.42 18.49
CA ARG A 137 -0.63 -2.72 17.81
C ARG A 137 -1.65 -2.78 16.68
N TYR A 138 -2.68 -1.95 16.80
CA TYR A 138 -3.82 -1.95 15.92
C TYR A 138 -4.12 -0.52 15.49
N VAL A 139 -4.55 -0.38 14.25
CA VAL A 139 -4.89 0.89 13.63
C VAL A 139 -6.30 0.81 13.06
N LYS A 140 -7.06 1.89 13.20
CA LYS A 140 -8.34 2.01 12.53
C LYS A 140 -8.11 2.09 11.03
N GLN A 141 -8.76 1.22 10.29
CA GLN A 141 -8.70 1.21 8.83
C GLN A 141 -10.11 1.05 8.29
N ILE A 142 -10.40 1.81 7.23
CA ILE A 142 -11.67 1.82 6.51
C ILE A 142 -11.45 1.11 5.19
N GLU A 143 -12.16 0.01 4.96
CA GLU A 143 -12.24 -0.65 3.66
C GLU A 143 -13.53 -0.23 2.96
N HIS A 144 -13.41 0.31 1.75
CA HIS A 144 -14.53 0.78 0.94
C HIS A 144 -14.83 -0.20 -0.20
N TYR A 145 -16.11 -0.52 -0.37
CA TYR A 145 -16.59 -1.44 -1.39
C TYR A 145 -17.72 -0.82 -2.20
N GLU A 146 -17.51 -0.69 -3.50
CA GLU A 146 -18.49 -0.23 -4.49
C GLU A 146 -18.28 -0.93 -5.83
N GLU A 147 -19.34 -1.07 -6.64
CA GLU A 147 -19.20 -1.42 -8.05
C GLU A 147 -20.18 -0.60 -8.89
N ASN A 148 -19.78 -0.17 -10.08
CA ASN A 148 -20.65 0.59 -10.98
C ASN A 148 -21.39 -0.35 -11.95
N ARG A 149 -22.53 -0.94 -11.54
CA ARG A 149 -23.26 -1.91 -12.40
C ARG A 149 -24.54 -1.42 -13.02
N LEU A 150 -25.28 -0.53 -12.35
CA LEU A 150 -26.56 -0.04 -12.82
C LEU A 150 -26.52 1.48 -12.93
N TYR A 151 -26.75 1.99 -14.14
CA TYR A 151 -26.91 3.41 -14.37
C TYR A 151 -28.38 3.81 -14.17
N GLU A 152 -28.66 4.65 -13.17
CA GLU A 152 -30.01 5.10 -12.85
C GLU A 152 -30.17 6.59 -13.14
N THR A 153 -31.01 6.90 -14.12
CA THR A 153 -31.28 8.28 -14.57
C THR A 153 -32.44 8.93 -13.84
N THR A 154 -33.24 8.15 -13.10
CA THR A 154 -34.52 8.61 -12.56
C THR A 154 -34.53 8.83 -11.06
N MET A 155 -33.40 8.79 -10.35
CA MET A 155 -33.38 9.06 -8.91
C MET A 155 -33.65 10.55 -8.62
N PRO A 156 -34.85 10.91 -8.11
CA PRO A 156 -35.09 12.27 -7.67
C PRO A 156 -34.09 12.65 -6.56
N ASN A 157 -33.64 13.90 -6.59
CA ASN A 157 -32.75 14.57 -5.63
C ASN A 157 -31.24 14.31 -5.76
N ARG A 158 -30.78 13.48 -6.70
CA ARG A 158 -29.37 13.54 -7.15
C ARG A 158 -29.32 14.39 -8.42
N TYR A 159 -28.58 15.50 -8.38
CA TYR A 159 -28.48 16.45 -9.51
C TYR A 159 -27.87 15.84 -10.79
N TYR A 160 -27.41 14.58 -10.73
CA TYR A 160 -26.80 13.88 -11.85
C TYR A 160 -27.23 12.41 -11.88
N PRO A 161 -27.39 11.83 -13.09
CA PRO A 161 -27.41 10.38 -13.24
C PRO A 161 -26.21 9.77 -12.54
N HIS A 162 -26.41 8.63 -11.91
CA HIS A 162 -25.39 8.02 -11.08
C HIS A 162 -25.38 6.52 -11.32
N TRP A 163 -24.20 5.94 -11.15
CA TRP A 163 -24.02 4.52 -11.10
C TRP A 163 -24.32 4.05 -9.67
N VAL A 164 -25.01 2.93 -9.54
CA VAL A 164 -25.17 2.20 -8.28
C VAL A 164 -24.68 0.77 -8.46
N TRP A 165 -24.37 0.13 -7.35
CA TRP A 165 -23.98 -1.27 -7.35
C TRP A 165 -25.12 -2.17 -7.77
N LYS A 166 -26.25 -2.14 -7.07
CA LYS A 166 -27.33 -3.07 -7.38
C LYS A 166 -28.65 -2.69 -6.71
N LEU A 167 -29.76 -3.09 -7.33
CA LEU A 167 -31.05 -3.20 -6.64
C LEU A 167 -31.03 -4.39 -5.67
N VAL A 168 -31.09 -4.12 -4.37
CA VAL A 168 -31.10 -5.11 -3.29
C VAL A 168 -32.39 -5.95 -3.37
N ARG A 169 -32.19 -7.26 -3.40
CA ARG A 169 -33.25 -8.26 -3.31
C ARG A 169 -33.15 -9.04 -2.00
N LYS A 170 -34.19 -9.83 -1.72
CA LYS A 170 -34.18 -10.78 -0.61
C LYS A 170 -32.97 -11.71 -0.73
N ASN A 171 -32.21 -11.83 0.36
CA ASN A 171 -31.01 -12.67 0.49
C ASN A 171 -29.84 -12.28 -0.44
N ASP A 172 -29.71 -11.01 -0.85
CA ASP A 172 -28.52 -10.59 -1.58
C ASP A 172 -27.28 -10.64 -0.67
N ILE A 173 -26.21 -11.25 -1.19
CA ILE A 173 -24.94 -11.43 -0.50
C ILE A 173 -23.84 -10.67 -1.25
N PHE A 174 -23.10 -9.86 -0.51
CA PHE A 174 -21.94 -9.10 -0.96
C PHE A 174 -20.70 -9.68 -0.28
N ARG A 175 -19.77 -10.18 -1.07
CA ARG A 175 -18.53 -10.77 -0.57
C ARG A 175 -17.43 -9.74 -0.56
N PHE A 176 -16.63 -9.74 0.49
CA PHE A 176 -15.50 -8.84 0.64
C PHE A 176 -14.41 -9.52 1.47
N ASP A 177 -13.16 -9.15 1.24
CA ASP A 177 -12.00 -9.79 1.88
C ASP A 177 -11.35 -8.88 2.93
N PHE A 178 -10.95 -9.50 4.04
CA PHE A 178 -10.11 -8.93 5.09
C PHE A 178 -8.82 -9.75 5.22
N ASP A 179 -7.81 -9.44 4.43
CA ASP A 179 -6.54 -10.18 4.41
C ASP A 179 -5.57 -9.77 5.54
N ARG A 180 -6.10 -9.29 6.67
CA ARG A 180 -5.30 -8.77 7.79
C ARG A 180 -5.77 -9.32 9.12
N THR A 181 -4.86 -9.44 10.08
CA THR A 181 -5.17 -9.83 11.45
C THR A 181 -6.00 -8.74 12.13
N LEU A 182 -7.21 -9.08 12.55
CA LEU A 182 -8.13 -8.17 13.22
C LEU A 182 -7.93 -8.19 14.75
N ASN A 183 -8.23 -7.09 15.44
CA ASN A 183 -8.31 -7.09 16.90
C ASN A 183 -9.66 -7.69 17.38
N PRO A 184 -9.70 -8.92 17.94
CA PRO A 184 -10.97 -9.55 18.31
C PRO A 184 -11.70 -8.85 19.48
N ASP A 185 -10.98 -8.04 20.27
CA ASP A 185 -11.49 -7.39 21.49
C ASP A 185 -12.09 -5.99 21.23
N LYS A 186 -12.05 -5.53 19.97
CA LYS A 186 -12.53 -4.20 19.57
C LYS A 186 -13.87 -4.26 18.86
N GLN A 187 -14.38 -3.08 18.55
CA GLN A 187 -15.55 -2.92 17.71
C GLN A 187 -15.10 -2.55 16.29
N ALA A 188 -15.88 -3.02 15.32
CA ALA A 188 -15.86 -2.56 13.95
C ALA A 188 -17.13 -1.73 13.69
N ILE A 189 -17.12 -0.88 12.66
CA ILE A 189 -18.27 -0.10 12.21
C ILE A 189 -18.58 -0.52 10.77
N LEU A 190 -19.83 -0.85 10.51
CA LEU A 190 -20.35 -1.03 9.15
C LEU A 190 -21.14 0.23 8.78
N SER A 191 -20.76 0.85 7.66
CA SER A 191 -21.50 1.95 7.03
C SER A 191 -22.03 1.48 5.69
N VAL A 192 -23.33 1.59 5.44
CA VAL A 192 -23.96 1.17 4.18
C VAL A 192 -24.80 2.31 3.64
N PHE A 193 -24.51 2.74 2.41
CA PHE A 193 -25.24 3.78 1.74
C PHE A 193 -26.27 3.19 0.78
N LEU A 194 -27.53 3.52 1.04
CA LEU A 194 -28.69 2.99 0.35
C LEU A 194 -29.52 4.12 -0.24
N TYR A 195 -30.31 3.80 -1.27
CA TYR A 195 -31.31 4.70 -1.82
C TYR A 195 -32.67 4.00 -1.95
N GLY A 196 -33.73 4.66 -1.46
CA GLY A 196 -35.10 4.19 -1.66
C GLY A 196 -35.59 4.45 -3.08
N ALA A 197 -35.83 3.43 -3.90
CA ALA A 197 -36.23 3.62 -5.30
C ALA A 197 -37.70 4.06 -5.47
N LYS A 198 -38.53 3.92 -4.43
CA LYS A 198 -39.97 4.21 -4.47
C LYS A 198 -40.38 5.07 -3.29
N ASN A 199 -41.45 5.85 -3.48
CA ASN A 199 -42.04 6.65 -2.41
C ASN A 199 -42.90 5.79 -1.48
N THR A 200 -42.26 4.83 -0.82
CA THR A 200 -42.87 3.85 0.11
C THR A 200 -42.00 3.73 1.36
N ARG A 201 -42.49 2.96 2.34
CA ARG A 201 -41.65 2.46 3.43
C ARG A 201 -40.65 1.45 2.86
N HIS A 202 -39.42 1.50 3.35
CA HIS A 202 -38.36 0.53 3.11
C HIS A 202 -37.88 0.01 4.46
N LEU A 203 -37.73 -1.31 4.60
CA LEU A 203 -37.31 -1.97 5.82
C LEU A 203 -36.22 -2.99 5.47
N VAL A 204 -34.99 -2.68 5.86
CA VAL A 204 -33.81 -3.47 5.48
C VAL A 204 -33.15 -4.09 6.70
N ASN A 205 -32.77 -5.36 6.60
CA ASN A 205 -32.03 -6.11 7.61
C ASN A 205 -30.61 -6.37 7.13
N PHE A 206 -29.65 -6.30 8.06
CA PHE A 206 -28.23 -6.47 7.77
C PHE A 206 -27.63 -7.61 8.59
N TYR A 207 -26.77 -8.39 7.95
CA TYR A 207 -26.05 -9.49 8.55
C TYR A 207 -24.59 -9.47 8.10
N ILE A 208 -23.66 -9.76 9.02
CA ILE A 208 -22.26 -10.02 8.70
C ILE A 208 -21.95 -11.46 9.09
N ASN A 209 -21.50 -12.26 8.12
CA ASN A 209 -21.18 -13.68 8.32
C ASN A 209 -22.30 -14.43 9.08
N ASP A 210 -23.53 -14.31 8.58
CA ASP A 210 -24.78 -14.85 9.15
C ASP A 210 -25.21 -14.31 10.52
N ARG A 211 -24.47 -13.37 11.10
CA ARG A 211 -24.84 -12.74 12.37
C ARG A 211 -25.68 -11.49 12.13
N PRO A 212 -26.86 -11.35 12.74
CA PRO A 212 -27.67 -10.15 12.59
C PRO A 212 -26.97 -8.94 13.21
N LEU A 213 -26.87 -7.86 12.45
CA LEU A 213 -26.32 -6.57 12.93
C LEU A 213 -27.42 -5.62 13.36
N GLY A 214 -28.53 -5.61 12.63
CA GLY A 214 -29.64 -4.70 12.89
C GLY A 214 -30.59 -4.58 11.70
N LYS A 215 -31.52 -3.65 11.85
CA LYS A 215 -32.48 -3.27 10.82
C LYS A 215 -32.57 -1.75 10.75
N CYS A 216 -32.88 -1.23 9.57
CA CYS A 216 -33.23 0.18 9.38
C CYS A 216 -34.56 0.30 8.66
N GLU A 217 -35.20 1.45 8.85
CA GLU A 217 -36.46 1.80 8.22
C GLU A 217 -36.44 3.26 7.81
N TRP A 218 -36.87 3.54 6.59
CA TRP A 218 -37.11 4.91 6.13
C TRP A 218 -38.27 4.95 5.14
N TYR A 219 -38.72 6.16 4.82
CA TYR A 219 -39.82 6.39 3.89
C TYR A 219 -39.37 7.32 2.76
N GLY A 220 -39.78 7.01 1.53
CA GLY A 220 -39.60 7.92 0.40
C GLY A 220 -38.47 7.55 -0.54
N GLN A 221 -38.29 8.40 -1.55
CA GLN A 221 -37.18 8.33 -2.51
C GLN A 221 -36.04 9.22 -2.07
N MET A 222 -35.16 8.68 -1.22
CA MET A 222 -34.05 9.42 -0.63
C MET A 222 -32.87 8.53 -0.32
N ASP A 223 -31.71 9.17 -0.19
CA ASP A 223 -30.49 8.56 0.34
C ASP A 223 -30.67 8.21 1.83
N PHE A 224 -30.08 7.09 2.24
CA PHE A 224 -30.10 6.60 3.61
C PHE A 224 -28.74 5.98 3.96
N LEU A 225 -28.13 6.46 5.04
CA LEU A 225 -26.90 5.90 5.58
C LEU A 225 -27.23 5.03 6.81
N PHE A 226 -26.98 3.74 6.71
CA PHE A 226 -27.01 2.83 7.86
C PHE A 226 -25.60 2.76 8.46
N GLU A 227 -25.45 3.14 9.73
CA GLU A 227 -24.19 2.98 10.47
C GLU A 227 -24.43 2.12 11.70
N LYS A 228 -23.59 1.10 11.89
CA LYS A 228 -23.71 0.20 13.05
C LYS A 228 -22.36 -0.32 13.53
N SER A 229 -22.08 -0.10 14.81
CA SER A 229 -20.97 -0.78 15.48
C SER A 229 -21.31 -2.23 15.84
N PHE A 230 -20.32 -3.11 15.69
CA PHE A 230 -20.44 -4.53 16.00
C PHE A 230 -19.10 -5.09 16.52
N ARG A 231 -19.10 -6.30 17.08
CA ARG A 231 -17.86 -6.90 17.61
C ARG A 231 -16.99 -7.38 16.45
N THR A 232 -15.72 -6.99 16.42
CA THR A 232 -14.78 -7.36 15.34
C THR A 232 -14.70 -8.87 15.12
N LYS A 233 -14.89 -9.68 16.17
CA LYS A 233 -14.99 -11.16 16.06
C LYS A 233 -16.11 -11.69 15.15
N PHE A 234 -16.98 -10.84 14.63
CA PHE A 234 -17.97 -11.22 13.62
C PHE A 234 -17.33 -11.33 12.24
N LEU A 235 -16.22 -10.63 12.01
CA LEU A 235 -15.37 -10.76 10.83
C LEU A 235 -14.45 -11.97 10.97
N LYS A 236 -13.99 -12.48 9.84
CA LYS A 236 -13.02 -13.57 9.70
C LYS A 236 -11.83 -13.05 8.88
N PRO A 237 -10.61 -13.56 9.10
CA PRO A 237 -9.52 -13.40 8.14
C PRO A 237 -9.93 -13.97 6.76
N GLY A 238 -9.58 -13.27 5.69
CA GLY A 238 -9.99 -13.57 4.32
C GLY A 238 -11.44 -13.19 4.04
N GLN A 239 -12.19 -14.08 3.39
CA GLN A 239 -13.51 -13.77 2.88
C GLN A 239 -14.59 -13.63 3.96
N ASN A 240 -15.35 -12.55 3.84
CA ASN A 240 -16.50 -12.18 4.65
C ASN A 240 -17.73 -11.95 3.75
N GLU A 241 -18.90 -12.03 4.36
CA GLU A 241 -20.18 -11.82 3.67
C GLU A 241 -21.02 -10.77 4.40
N LEU A 242 -21.42 -9.73 3.66
CA LEU A 242 -22.49 -8.80 4.03
C LEU A 242 -23.76 -9.26 3.33
N ARG A 243 -24.77 -9.66 4.11
CA ARG A 243 -26.09 -10.00 3.59
C ARG A 243 -27.07 -8.86 3.92
N ILE A 244 -27.73 -8.36 2.88
CA ILE A 244 -28.71 -7.28 2.98
C ILE A 244 -30.06 -7.83 2.51
N GLU A 245 -31.10 -7.65 3.31
CA GLU A 245 -32.42 -8.18 3.02
C GLU A 245 -33.50 -7.14 3.19
N THR A 246 -34.26 -6.90 2.12
CA THR A 246 -35.55 -6.22 2.25
C THR A 246 -36.53 -7.13 2.99
N ALA A 247 -37.25 -6.56 3.96
CA ALA A 247 -38.21 -7.31 4.74
C ALA A 247 -39.37 -7.80 3.87
N PRO A 248 -40.01 -8.92 4.24
CA PRO A 248 -41.24 -9.35 3.58
C PRO A 248 -42.29 -8.26 3.76
N SER A 249 -42.65 -7.58 2.67
CA SER A 249 -43.71 -6.58 2.63
C SER A 249 -44.69 -6.96 1.51
N THR A 250 -45.96 -6.55 1.65
CA THR A 250 -46.99 -6.76 0.63
C THR A 250 -46.69 -6.03 -0.67
N ARG A 251 -45.74 -5.09 -0.67
CA ARG A 251 -45.21 -4.41 -1.85
C ARG A 251 -43.71 -4.67 -1.94
N PRO A 252 -43.16 -5.04 -3.12
CA PRO A 252 -41.73 -5.21 -3.26
C PRO A 252 -41.03 -3.87 -2.99
N GLU A 253 -40.31 -3.84 -1.88
CA GLU A 253 -39.38 -2.77 -1.53
C GLU A 253 -38.28 -2.75 -2.57
N ALA A 254 -37.95 -1.56 -3.06
CA ALA A 254 -36.93 -1.37 -4.07
C ALA A 254 -35.89 -0.44 -3.46
N VAL A 255 -34.76 -1.01 -3.07
CA VAL A 255 -33.66 -0.31 -2.42
C VAL A 255 -32.42 -0.53 -3.26
N TYR A 256 -31.74 0.53 -3.65
CA TYR A 256 -30.44 0.43 -4.30
C TYR A 256 -29.33 0.48 -3.25
N LEU A 257 -28.35 -0.41 -3.40
CA LEU A 257 -27.05 -0.29 -2.73
C LEU A 257 -26.14 0.53 -3.61
N ASP A 258 -25.53 1.55 -3.02
CA ASP A 258 -24.50 2.37 -3.65
C ASP A 258 -23.12 1.79 -3.29
N TRP A 259 -22.73 1.94 -2.02
CA TRP A 259 -21.47 1.44 -1.46
C TRP A 259 -21.66 0.98 -0.02
N PHE A 260 -20.66 0.26 0.50
CA PHE A 260 -20.51 0.05 1.93
C PHE A 260 -19.04 0.13 2.36
N GLU A 261 -18.85 0.49 3.63
CA GLU A 261 -17.54 0.58 4.26
C GLU A 261 -17.51 -0.26 5.54
N VAL A 262 -16.35 -0.84 5.82
CA VAL A 262 -16.08 -1.48 7.11
C VAL A 262 -14.86 -0.83 7.76
N GLU A 263 -15.08 -0.15 8.87
CA GLU A 263 -14.01 0.37 9.73
C GLU A 263 -13.67 -0.67 10.81
N ALA A 264 -12.40 -1.05 10.96
CA ALA A 264 -11.97 -1.93 12.04
C ALA A 264 -10.54 -1.63 12.53
N ASP A 265 -10.26 -2.02 13.77
CA ASP A 265 -8.90 -2.06 14.33
C ASP A 265 -8.14 -3.27 13.77
N MET A 266 -7.19 -3.02 12.88
CA MET A 266 -6.39 -4.05 12.20
C MET A 266 -4.95 -4.02 12.67
N ALA A 267 -4.33 -5.18 12.76
CA ALA A 267 -2.92 -5.29 13.09
C ALA A 267 -2.10 -4.65 11.98
N LEU A 268 -1.05 -3.94 12.38
CA LEU A 268 -0.05 -3.50 11.44
C LEU A 268 0.73 -4.72 10.95
N GLU A 269 0.47 -5.13 9.72
CA GLU A 269 1.20 -6.21 9.06
C GLU A 269 2.21 -5.66 8.06
N LEU A 270 3.37 -6.31 8.01
CA LEU A 270 4.36 -6.05 6.99
C LEU A 270 4.12 -6.98 5.83
N SER A 271 3.75 -6.41 4.69
CA SER A 271 3.76 -7.12 3.42
C SER A 271 4.97 -6.67 2.62
N ASN A 272 5.75 -7.62 2.09
CA ASN A 272 6.87 -7.35 1.18
C ASN A 272 7.91 -6.32 1.67
N LYS A 273 8.25 -6.34 2.97
CA LYS A 273 9.17 -5.38 3.62
C LYS A 273 8.69 -3.92 3.60
N GLN A 274 7.40 -3.69 3.34
CA GLN A 274 6.77 -2.39 3.40
C GLN A 274 5.77 -2.36 4.56
N LEU A 275 5.80 -1.27 5.33
CA LEU A 275 4.74 -0.97 6.28
C LEU A 275 3.82 0.04 5.60
N VAL A 276 2.70 -0.43 5.08
CA VAL A 276 1.70 0.45 4.50
C VAL A 276 0.75 0.87 5.61
N VAL A 277 0.84 2.14 6.00
CA VAL A 277 -0.10 2.78 6.93
C VAL A 277 -1.13 3.48 6.05
N SER A 278 -2.38 3.02 6.05
CA SER A 278 -3.44 3.65 5.26
C SER A 278 -3.64 5.12 5.69
N PRO A 279 -4.00 6.03 4.77
CA PRO A 279 -4.34 7.41 5.11
C PRO A 279 -5.44 7.44 6.19
N GLY A 280 -5.34 8.37 7.15
CA GLY A 280 -6.34 8.54 8.22
C GLY A 280 -6.00 7.87 9.55
N ILE A 281 -4.87 7.15 9.65
CA ILE A 281 -4.40 6.63 10.93
C ILE A 281 -3.65 7.73 11.69
N GLU A 282 -4.31 8.32 12.69
CA GLU A 282 -3.67 9.23 13.64
C GLU A 282 -3.09 8.44 14.83
N GLY A 283 -1.80 8.59 15.12
CA GLY A 283 -1.18 7.96 16.29
C GLY A 283 0.34 7.96 16.29
N ARG A 284 0.95 7.70 17.44
CA ARG A 284 2.41 7.48 17.55
C ARG A 284 2.71 6.00 17.38
N PHE A 285 3.56 5.66 16.43
CA PHE A 285 3.98 4.27 16.19
C PHE A 285 5.33 3.99 16.83
N LYS A 286 5.45 2.81 17.45
CA LYS A 286 6.75 2.21 17.73
C LYS A 286 7.00 1.15 16.67
N LEU A 287 8.03 1.37 15.86
CA LEU A 287 8.55 0.32 15.01
C LEU A 287 9.85 -0.18 15.63
N GLU A 288 9.89 -1.45 16.02
CA GLU A 288 11.14 -2.08 16.47
C GLU A 288 11.70 -2.93 15.35
N ILE A 289 12.81 -2.48 14.77
CA ILE A 289 13.50 -3.22 13.71
C ILE A 289 14.63 -4.02 14.36
N TYR A 290 14.53 -5.34 14.32
CA TYR A 290 15.62 -6.23 14.72
C TYR A 290 16.45 -6.55 13.50
N THR A 291 17.61 -5.90 13.40
CA THR A 291 18.58 -6.16 12.34
C THR A 291 20.01 -6.16 12.89
N LYS A 292 20.88 -6.95 12.26
CA LYS A 292 22.33 -6.91 12.51
C LYS A 292 22.97 -5.66 11.89
N ALA A 293 22.26 -4.97 10.99
CA ALA A 293 22.77 -3.75 10.37
C ALA A 293 23.00 -2.64 11.41
N GLN A 294 24.13 -1.95 11.29
CA GLN A 294 24.46 -0.80 12.16
C GLN A 294 23.65 0.45 11.81
N ALA A 295 23.06 0.48 10.62
CA ALA A 295 22.19 1.55 10.16
C ALA A 295 21.11 1.02 9.22
N ILE A 296 19.96 1.67 9.25
CA ILE A 296 18.84 1.46 8.33
C ILE A 296 18.53 2.77 7.61
N LEU A 297 17.97 2.67 6.41
CA LEU A 297 17.50 3.82 5.66
C LEU A 297 15.98 3.77 5.61
N VAL A 298 15.35 4.84 6.05
CA VAL A 298 13.90 4.99 6.06
C VAL A 298 13.54 6.05 5.05
N TYR A 299 12.61 5.75 4.15
CA TYR A 299 12.09 6.70 3.19
C TYR A 299 10.68 7.11 3.62
N HIS A 300 10.47 8.41 3.74
CA HIS A 300 9.15 9.02 3.90
C HIS A 300 8.70 9.50 2.53
N VAL A 301 7.58 8.97 2.05
CA VAL A 301 7.01 9.29 0.74
C VAL A 301 5.69 10.01 0.96
N GLU A 302 5.68 11.34 0.78
CA GLU A 302 4.44 12.13 0.80
C GLU A 302 3.70 11.98 -0.54
N SER A 303 4.47 12.00 -1.63
CA SER A 303 4.05 11.76 -3.02
C SER A 303 5.26 11.26 -3.84
N PRO A 304 5.07 10.72 -5.06
CA PRO A 304 6.18 10.26 -5.90
C PRO A 304 7.27 11.30 -6.12
N GLU A 305 6.92 12.59 -6.15
CA GLU A 305 7.84 13.72 -6.31
C GLU A 305 8.37 14.32 -5.00
N LYS A 306 7.83 13.93 -3.84
CA LYS A 306 8.25 14.41 -2.51
C LYS A 306 8.65 13.25 -1.61
N ILE A 307 9.94 12.92 -1.67
CA ILE A 307 10.53 11.83 -0.89
C ILE A 307 11.66 12.36 -0.03
N ARG A 308 11.65 12.00 1.25
CA ARG A 308 12.74 12.24 2.20
C ARG A 308 13.35 10.93 2.65
N SER A 309 14.64 10.92 2.94
CA SER A 309 15.32 9.76 3.51
C SER A 309 16.00 10.08 4.84
N TYR A 310 15.86 9.17 5.80
CA TYR A 310 16.41 9.24 7.14
C TYR A 310 17.35 8.07 7.36
N LYS A 311 18.58 8.35 7.78
CA LYS A 311 19.55 7.32 8.15
C LYS A 311 19.54 7.12 9.66
N LEU A 312 18.89 6.06 10.12
CA LEU A 312 18.87 5.73 11.54
C LEU A 312 20.08 4.85 11.84
N ARG A 313 20.85 5.22 12.87
CA ARG A 313 22.02 4.45 13.34
C ARG A 313 21.73 3.83 14.69
N ARG A 314 22.21 2.62 14.89
CA ARG A 314 22.04 1.90 16.16
C ARG A 314 23.06 2.41 17.17
N ASN A 315 22.59 2.85 18.33
CA ASN A 315 23.44 3.07 19.51
C ASN A 315 23.38 1.81 20.39
N GLY A 316 24.31 0.87 20.18
CA GLY A 316 24.42 -0.35 20.99
C GLY A 316 23.52 -1.51 20.55
N ARG A 317 22.96 -2.27 21.50
CA ARG A 317 22.12 -3.46 21.24
C ARG A 317 20.61 -3.19 21.23
N SER A 318 20.17 -1.94 21.39
CA SER A 318 18.74 -1.61 21.35
C SER A 318 18.17 -1.70 19.92
N PRO A 319 16.87 -2.03 19.75
CA PRO A 319 16.19 -1.91 18.46
C PRO A 319 16.19 -0.45 17.97
N PHE A 320 16.04 -0.25 16.67
CA PHE A 320 15.77 1.09 16.13
C PHE A 320 14.39 1.55 16.59
N GLU A 321 14.25 2.82 16.96
CA GLU A 321 12.95 3.46 17.15
C GLU A 321 12.76 4.49 16.03
N LEU A 322 11.53 4.69 15.56
CA LEU A 322 11.24 5.72 14.58
C LEU A 322 10.95 7.07 15.26
N PRO A 323 11.41 8.19 14.67
CA PRO A 323 11.06 9.54 15.11
C PRO A 323 9.54 9.78 15.14
N THR A 324 9.06 10.53 16.13
CA THR A 324 7.64 10.86 16.30
C THR A 324 7.04 11.74 15.20
N PHE A 325 7.83 12.39 14.35
CA PHE A 325 7.27 13.19 13.26
C PHE A 325 6.90 12.38 12.01
N LEU A 326 7.36 11.12 11.91
CA LEU A 326 6.97 10.21 10.82
C LEU A 326 5.52 9.71 10.96
N THR A 327 4.80 10.15 12.00
CA THR A 327 3.43 9.71 12.30
C THR A 327 2.38 10.33 11.39
N ASN A 328 2.72 11.37 10.64
CA ASN A 328 1.83 12.01 9.67
C ASN A 328 2.12 11.55 8.23
N ALA A 329 2.99 10.55 8.07
CA ALA A 329 3.33 10.00 6.77
C ALA A 329 2.17 9.19 6.21
N SER A 330 1.79 9.45 4.95
CA SER A 330 0.89 8.58 4.19
C SER A 330 1.55 7.24 3.82
N LYS A 331 2.90 7.18 3.82
CA LYS A 331 3.65 5.95 3.53
C LYS A 331 5.07 5.97 4.09
N ILE A 332 5.47 4.85 4.70
CA ILE A 332 6.84 4.62 5.20
C ILE A 332 7.42 3.39 4.52
N VAL A 333 8.57 3.55 3.85
CA VAL A 333 9.30 2.43 3.23
C VAL A 333 10.65 2.25 3.92
N ILE A 334 10.98 1.01 4.27
CA ILE A 334 12.16 0.70 5.06
C ILE A 334 13.06 -0.20 4.24
N THR A 335 14.29 0.24 3.99
CA THR A 335 15.28 -0.56 3.28
C THR A 335 16.51 -0.77 4.15
N THR A 336 17.02 -2.00 4.15
CA THR A 336 18.25 -2.35 4.87
C THR A 336 19.42 -2.37 3.91
N LYS A 337 20.51 -1.66 4.24
CA LYS A 337 21.67 -1.45 3.35
C LYS A 337 22.53 -2.70 3.13
N GLN A 338 22.24 -3.84 3.77
CA GLN A 338 23.01 -5.08 3.63
C GLN A 338 22.19 -6.17 2.91
N LEU A 339 22.67 -6.53 1.71
CA LEU A 339 22.32 -7.72 0.93
C LEU A 339 22.95 -9.00 1.53
N PHE A 340 22.71 -9.25 2.81
CA PHE A 340 22.97 -10.58 3.37
C PHE A 340 21.65 -11.12 3.89
N HIS A 341 21.35 -12.37 3.53
CA HIS A 341 20.21 -13.20 3.95
C HIS A 341 19.97 -13.16 5.47
N ASN A 342 19.45 -12.05 5.98
CA ASN A 342 19.03 -11.90 7.35
C ASN A 342 17.60 -11.41 7.29
N GLU A 343 16.69 -12.24 7.81
CA GLU A 343 15.32 -11.88 8.08
C GLU A 343 15.31 -10.57 8.87
N VAL A 344 14.65 -9.57 8.30
CA VAL A 344 14.29 -8.36 9.06
C VAL A 344 13.03 -8.73 9.82
N ALA A 345 13.21 -9.29 11.01
CA ALA A 345 12.11 -9.46 11.94
C ALA A 345 11.77 -8.09 12.51
N ILE A 346 10.64 -7.54 12.10
CA ILE A 346 10.07 -6.38 12.77
C ILE A 346 9.06 -6.95 13.75
N SER A 347 9.35 -6.76 15.04
CA SER A 347 8.44 -7.19 16.10
C SER A 347 7.67 -5.95 16.56
N ILE A 348 6.35 -6.01 16.52
CA ILE A 348 5.51 -5.01 17.19
C ILE A 348 5.20 -5.57 18.60
N GLY A 349 6.18 -5.42 19.49
CA GLY A 349 6.17 -6.02 20.82
C GLY A 349 5.24 -5.31 21.83
N THR A 350 4.76 -6.08 22.81
CA THR A 350 4.25 -5.57 24.10
C THR A 350 5.24 -5.91 25.19
N SER A 351 5.40 -5.03 26.18
CA SER A 351 5.70 -5.47 27.53
C SER A 351 4.41 -5.46 28.37
N LYS A 352 4.13 -6.58 29.04
CA LYS A 352 3.28 -6.58 30.24
C LYS A 352 4.23 -6.51 31.43
N SER A 353 4.11 -5.47 32.24
CA SER A 353 4.58 -5.51 33.63
C SER A 353 3.34 -5.52 34.52
N PHE A 354 3.13 -6.64 35.21
CA PHE A 354 2.22 -6.70 36.34
C PHE A 354 2.93 -6.09 37.55
N TYR A 355 2.32 -5.08 38.17
CA TYR A 355 2.62 -4.69 39.53
C TYR A 355 1.39 -5.03 40.37
N TRP A 356 1.55 -5.97 41.29
CA TRP A 356 0.68 -6.09 42.46
C TRP A 356 1.12 -5.00 43.45
N PRO A 357 0.22 -4.20 44.00
CA PRO A 357 0.51 -3.48 45.23
C PRO A 357 0.28 -4.42 46.42
N ASP A 358 1.35 -4.66 47.18
CA ASP A 358 1.25 -4.96 48.60
C ASP A 358 0.95 -3.63 49.31
N ASP A 359 -0.30 -3.51 49.79
CA ASP A 359 -0.78 -2.91 51.06
C ASP A 359 -2.27 -2.56 50.96
#